data_AF-A0A969VHP9-F1
#
_entry.id   AF-A0A969VHP9-F1
#
_cell.length_a   1.000
_cell.length_b   1.000
_cell.length_c   1.000
_cell.angle_alpha   90.00
_cell.angle_beta   90.00
_cell.angle_gamma   90.00
#
_symmetry.space_group_name_H-M   'P 1'
#
loop_
_entity.id
_entity.type
_entity.pdbx_description
1 polymer ?
#
loop_
_entity_poly.entity_id
_entity_poly.type
_entity_poly.pdbx_seq_one_letter_code
_entity_poly.pdbx_strand_id
1 'polypeptide(L)'
;MTREVDVVLPVLRVLCQTETGTLRTQEVRQRVRETIRLTPDDLAPLRNRPDQRIDQTIRNLKSHKNVPGNPFFEGWLQDVPRGYTVTDLGRRIARESSAH
;
A
#
# COMPACT_ATOMS: atom_id res chain seq x y z
N MET A 1 -3.56 -1.42 15.86
CA MET A 1 -2.84 -0.65 14.83
C MET A 1 -2.54 -1.56 13.66
N THR A 2 -2.84 -1.10 12.47
CA THR A 2 -2.52 -1.71 11.18
C THR A 2 -1.01 -1.62 10.93
N ARG A 3 -0.39 -2.74 10.52
CA ARG A 3 1.04 -2.84 10.19
C ARG A 3 1.26 -2.77 8.68
N GLU A 4 2.53 -2.64 8.28
CA GLU A 4 2.92 -2.64 6.86
C GLU A 4 2.46 -3.89 6.11
N VAL A 5 2.60 -5.07 6.69
CA VAL A 5 2.14 -6.33 6.06
C VAL A 5 0.63 -6.32 5.77
N ASP A 6 -0.16 -5.69 6.64
CA ASP A 6 -1.62 -5.67 6.52
C ASP A 6 -2.10 -4.80 5.35
N VAL A 7 -1.28 -3.81 4.95
CA VAL A 7 -1.60 -2.91 3.83
C VAL A 7 -1.04 -3.36 2.48
N VAL A 8 -0.19 -4.39 2.44
CA VAL A 8 0.41 -4.88 1.18
C VAL A 8 -0.66 -5.33 0.19
N LEU A 9 -1.53 -6.26 0.60
CA LEU A 9 -2.57 -6.79 -0.28
C LEU A 9 -3.60 -5.72 -0.68
N PRO A 10 -4.10 -4.86 0.23
CA PRO A 10 -4.90 -3.70 -0.14
C PRO A 10 -4.24 -2.80 -1.20
N VAL A 11 -2.95 -2.48 -1.05
CA VAL A 11 -2.20 -1.66 -2.02
C VAL A 11 -2.14 -2.34 -3.39
N LEU A 12 -1.84 -3.64 -3.44
CA LEU A 12 -1.81 -4.39 -4.70
C LEU A 12 -3.19 -4.40 -5.37
N ARG A 13 -4.26 -4.61 -4.61
CA ARG A 13 -5.64 -4.62 -5.12
C ARG A 13 -6.04 -3.27 -5.71
N VAL A 14 -5.79 -2.16 -5.02
CA VAL A 14 -6.17 -0.83 -5.54
C VAL A 14 -5.40 -0.46 -6.81
N LEU A 15 -4.15 -0.90 -6.94
CA LEU A 15 -3.36 -0.73 -8.16
C LEU A 15 -3.88 -1.64 -9.28
N CYS A 16 -4.28 -2.88 -8.97
CA CYS A 16 -4.86 -3.79 -9.97
C CYS A 16 -6.20 -3.33 -10.54
N GLN A 17 -6.93 -2.46 -9.81
CA GLN A 17 -8.19 -1.87 -10.26
C GLN A 17 -7.99 -0.72 -11.26
N THR A 18 -6.77 -0.24 -11.48
CA THR A 18 -6.49 0.78 -12.50
C THR A 18 -6.03 0.12 -13.79
N GLU A 19 -6.36 0.75 -14.92
CA GLU A 19 -5.95 0.27 -16.25
C GLU A 19 -4.42 0.20 -16.38
N THR A 20 -3.72 1.20 -15.83
CA THR A 20 -2.26 1.30 -15.92
C THR A 20 -1.52 0.47 -14.87
N GLY A 21 -2.16 0.11 -13.76
CA GLY A 21 -1.48 -0.44 -12.60
C GLY A 21 -0.68 0.59 -11.79
N THR A 22 -0.79 1.88 -12.10
CA THR A 22 -0.01 2.96 -11.48
C THR A 22 -0.92 3.95 -10.76
N LEU A 23 -0.55 4.35 -9.56
CA LEU A 23 -1.22 5.41 -8.80
C LEU A 23 -0.20 6.31 -8.10
N ARG A 24 -0.54 7.59 -7.92
CA ARG A 24 0.24 8.49 -7.07
C ARG A 24 0.13 8.08 -5.61
N THR A 25 1.15 8.37 -4.81
CA THR A 25 1.19 8.02 -3.38
C THR A 25 0.01 8.60 -2.60
N GLN A 26 -0.53 9.76 -3.00
CA GLN A 26 -1.76 10.30 -2.38
C GLN A 26 -3.00 9.46 -2.71
N GLU A 27 -3.16 9.05 -3.97
CA GLU A 27 -4.27 8.23 -4.42
C GLU A 27 -4.23 6.83 -3.80
N VAL A 28 -3.05 6.23 -3.68
CA VAL A 28 -2.88 4.95 -2.99
C VAL A 28 -3.35 5.06 -1.54
N ARG A 29 -2.95 6.11 -0.81
CA ARG A 29 -3.39 6.30 0.58
C ARG A 29 -4.90 6.43 0.68
N GLN A 30 -5.50 7.28 -0.15
CA GLN A 30 -6.94 7.48 -0.17
C GLN A 30 -7.69 6.17 -0.45
N ARG A 31 -7.36 5.48 -1.54
CA ARG A 31 -8.07 4.25 -1.93
C ARG A 31 -7.86 3.11 -0.94
N VAL A 32 -6.65 2.93 -0.40
CA VAL A 32 -6.40 1.88 0.60
C VAL A 32 -7.26 2.10 1.84
N ARG A 33 -7.36 3.35 2.32
CA ARG A 33 -8.19 3.70 3.48
C ARG A 33 -9.67 3.38 3.28
N GLU A 34 -10.15 3.42 2.03
CA GLU A 34 -11.53 3.08 1.67
C GLU A 34 -11.76 1.55 1.61
N THR A 35 -10.69 0.75 1.51
CA THR A 35 -10.76 -0.71 1.33
C THR A 35 -10.53 -1.54 2.60
N ILE A 36 -10.03 -0.93 3.68
CA ILE A 36 -9.69 -1.64 4.92
C ILE A 36 -10.48 -1.09 6.11
N ARG A 37 -10.73 -1.95 7.10
CA ARG A 37 -11.32 -1.51 8.38
C ARG A 37 -10.23 -0.90 9.25
N LEU A 38 -10.34 0.39 9.51
CA LEU A 38 -9.39 1.14 10.34
C LEU A 38 -9.81 1.11 11.81
N THR A 39 -8.83 0.90 12.69
CA THR A 39 -9.04 1.03 14.14
C THR A 39 -8.96 2.51 14.56
N PRO A 40 -9.46 2.89 15.75
CA PRO A 40 -9.31 4.26 16.25
C PRO A 40 -7.86 4.73 16.32
N ASP A 41 -6.91 3.84 16.61
CA ASP A 41 -5.49 4.16 16.62
C ASP A 41 -4.96 4.45 15.20
N ASP A 42 -5.43 3.74 14.17
CA ASP A 42 -5.03 4.00 12.78
C ASP A 42 -5.46 5.40 12.30
N LEU A 43 -6.57 5.89 12.84
CA LEU A 43 -7.14 7.20 12.58
C LEU A 43 -6.54 8.30 13.47
N ALA A 44 -5.67 7.95 14.41
CA ALA A 44 -5.01 8.95 15.25
C ALA A 44 -4.13 9.87 14.37
N PRO A 45 -4.17 11.19 14.61
CA PRO A 45 -3.35 12.13 13.87
C PRO A 45 -1.87 11.95 14.20
N LEU A 46 -1.01 12.17 13.22
CA LEU A 46 0.43 12.27 13.45
C LEU A 46 0.78 13.64 14.03
N ARG A 47 1.69 13.68 15.01
CA ARG A 47 2.15 14.94 15.61
C ARG A 47 2.76 15.84 14.53
N ASN A 48 2.28 17.08 14.45
CA ASN A 48 2.74 18.11 13.49
C ASN A 48 2.58 17.73 12.01
N ARG A 49 1.63 16.85 11.67
CA ARG A 49 1.30 16.47 10.29
C ARG A 49 -0.22 16.46 10.11
N PRO A 50 -0.73 16.77 8.90
CA PRO A 50 -2.15 16.64 8.59
C PRO A 50 -2.59 15.18 8.34
N ASP A 51 -1.65 14.23 8.42
CA ASP A 51 -1.85 12.82 8.10
C ASP A 51 -2.20 11.99 9.35
N GLN A 52 -2.80 10.81 9.15
CA GLN A 52 -3.11 9.85 10.21
C GLN A 52 -2.07 8.72 10.26
N ARG A 53 -2.07 7.90 11.33
CA ARG A 53 -1.10 6.80 11.47
C ARG A 53 -1.13 5.83 10.28
N ILE A 54 -2.30 5.54 9.74
CA ILE A 54 -2.42 4.69 8.54
C ILE A 54 -1.67 5.26 7.32
N ASP A 55 -1.66 6.58 7.16
CA ASP A 55 -0.95 7.22 6.05
C ASP A 55 0.57 7.01 6.18
N GLN A 56 1.08 7.00 7.41
CA GLN A 56 2.48 6.66 7.68
C GLN A 56 2.76 5.18 7.37
N THR A 57 1.90 4.26 7.80
CA THR A 57 2.04 2.82 7.51
C THR A 57 2.15 2.56 6.00
N ILE A 58 1.31 3.21 5.17
CA ILE A 58 1.35 3.05 3.71
C ILE A 58 2.63 3.68 3.10
N ARG A 59 3.10 4.81 3.65
CA ARG A 59 4.37 5.42 3.20
C ARG A 59 5.58 4.59 3.58
N ASN A 60 5.51 3.90 4.72
CA ASN A 60 6.61 3.09 5.20
C ASN A 60 6.95 1.95 4.23
N LEU A 61 5.98 1.41 3.49
CA LEU A 61 6.24 0.43 2.43
C LEU A 61 7.34 0.92 1.47
N LYS A 62 7.27 2.19 1.06
CA LYS A 62 8.23 2.77 0.12
C LYS A 62 9.55 3.15 0.80
N SER A 63 9.54 3.65 2.04
CA SER A 63 10.80 3.95 2.75
C SER A 63 11.56 2.69 3.16
N HIS A 64 10.86 1.58 3.39
CA HIS A 64 11.44 0.27 3.72
C HIS A 64 11.59 -0.64 2.49
N LYS A 65 11.59 -0.08 1.27
CA LYS A 65 11.63 -0.84 0.01
C LYS A 65 12.82 -1.79 -0.17
N ASN A 66 13.87 -1.65 0.63
CA ASN A 66 15.08 -2.49 0.58
C ASN A 66 15.06 -3.62 1.64
N VAL A 67 13.98 -3.76 2.42
CA VAL A 67 13.87 -4.78 3.47
C VAL A 67 13.26 -6.06 2.88
N PRO A 68 13.87 -7.25 3.10
CA PRO A 68 13.27 -8.52 2.71
C PRO A 68 11.85 -8.71 3.25
N GLY A 69 10.94 -9.23 2.42
CA GLY A 69 9.52 -9.33 2.71
C GLY A 69 8.70 -8.07 2.40
N ASN A 70 9.34 -6.95 2.05
CA ASN A 70 8.65 -5.76 1.58
C ASN A 70 8.20 -5.92 0.12
N PRO A 71 7.00 -5.50 -0.28
CA PRO A 71 6.51 -5.70 -1.65
C PRO A 71 7.35 -5.05 -2.75
N PHE A 72 8.12 -4.01 -2.45
CA PHE A 72 9.09 -3.44 -3.40
C PHE A 72 10.35 -4.32 -3.52
N PHE A 73 10.83 -4.88 -2.41
CA PHE A 73 11.97 -5.79 -2.40
C PHE A 73 11.64 -7.10 -3.13
N GLU A 74 10.44 -7.64 -2.88
CA GLU A 74 9.94 -8.86 -3.52
C GLU A 74 9.56 -8.68 -5.01
N GLY A 75 9.67 -7.46 -5.55
CA GLY A 75 9.35 -7.17 -6.94
C GLY A 75 7.85 -7.20 -7.26
N TRP A 76 6.97 -7.12 -6.26
CA TRP A 76 5.51 -7.03 -6.43
C TRP A 76 5.08 -5.61 -6.80
N LEU A 77 5.81 -4.63 -6.30
CA LEU A 77 5.65 -3.22 -6.59
C LEU A 77 6.94 -2.65 -7.17
N GLN A 78 6.78 -1.67 -8.05
CA GLN A 78 7.85 -0.83 -8.54
C GLN A 78 7.69 0.58 -7.99
N ASP A 79 8.79 1.12 -7.45
CA ASP A 79 8.89 2.53 -7.06
C ASP A 79 8.98 3.40 -8.31
N VAL A 80 8.00 4.28 -8.50
CA VAL A 80 7.99 5.27 -9.58
C VAL A 80 7.94 6.70 -9.00
N PRO A 81 8.34 7.72 -9.77
CA PRO A 81 8.25 9.11 -9.32
C PRO A 81 6.85 9.44 -8.83
N ARG A 82 6.75 9.85 -7.55
CA ARG A 82 5.51 10.23 -6.85
C ARG A 82 4.41 9.15 -6.76
N GLY A 83 4.71 7.88 -7.01
CA GLY A 83 3.70 6.83 -7.04
C GLY A 83 4.25 5.43 -6.90
N TYR A 84 3.34 4.46 -7.03
CA TYR A 84 3.61 3.01 -7.03
C TYR A 84 3.06 2.42 -8.33
N THR A 85 3.71 1.40 -8.86
CA THR A 85 3.22 0.60 -9.99
C THR A 85 3.19 -0.86 -9.58
N VAL A 86 2.09 -1.57 -9.82
CA VAL A 86 2.02 -3.02 -9.60
C VAL A 86 2.66 -3.76 -10.75
N THR A 87 3.51 -4.74 -10.45
CA THR A 87 4.15 -5.61 -11.45
C THR A 87 3.26 -6.80 -11.79
N ASP A 88 3.61 -7.56 -12.82
CA ASP A 88 2.90 -8.81 -13.13
C ASP A 88 2.94 -9.81 -11.98
N LEU A 89 4.05 -9.89 -11.25
CA LEU A 89 4.16 -10.71 -10.05
C LEU A 89 3.20 -10.22 -8.96
N GLY A 90 3.15 -8.91 -8.71
CA GLY A 90 2.21 -8.31 -7.77
C GLY A 90 0.74 -8.57 -8.14
N ARG A 91 0.40 -8.55 -9.44
CA ARG A 91 -0.95 -8.89 -9.94
C ARG A 91 -1.31 -10.34 -9.66
N ARG A 92 -0.37 -11.29 -9.79
CA ARG A 92 -0.58 -12.70 -9.45
C ARG A 92 -0.86 -12.88 -7.97
N ILE A 93 -0.01 -12.31 -7.11
CA ILE A 93 -0.17 -12.35 -5.65
C ILE A 93 -1.53 -11.79 -5.22
N ALA A 94 -1.97 -10.67 -5.82
CA ALA A 94 -3.27 -10.07 -5.52
C ALA A 94 -4.46 -10.99 -5.87
N ARG A 95 -4.35 -11.76 -6.95
CA ARG A 95 -5.39 -12.71 -7.40
C ARG A 95 -5.41 -13.96 -6.52
N GLU A 96 -4.25 -14.54 -6.24
CA GLU A 96 -4.11 -15.76 -5.43
C GLU A 96 -4.61 -15.56 -3.99
N SER A 97 -4.36 -14.37 -3.43
CA SER A 97 -4.85 -14.00 -2.09
C SER A 97 -6.36 -13.71 -2.03
N SER A 98 -7.08 -13.79 -3.15
CA SER A 98 -8.53 -13.62 -3.24
C SER A 98 -9.27 -14.96 -3.43
N ALA A 99 -8.52 -16.08 -3.49
CA ALA A 99 -9.05 -17.43 -3.67
C ALA A 99 -9.24 -18.22 -2.35
N HIS A 100 -9.23 -17.52 -1.21
CA HIS A 100 -9.48 -18.07 0.13
C HIS A 100 -10.56 -17.23 0.83
#